data_AF-A0A9D5Q3Y4-F1
#
_entry.id   AF-A0A9D5Q3Y4-F1
#
_cell.length_a   1.000
_cell.length_b   1.000
_cell.length_c   1.000
_cell.angle_alpha   90.00
_cell.angle_beta   90.00
_cell.angle_gamma   90.00
#
_symmetry.space_group_name_H-M   'P 1'
#
loop_
_entity.id
_entity.type
_entity.pdbx_description
1 polymer ?
#
loop_
_entity_poly.entity_id
_entity_poly.type
_entity_poly.pdbx_seq_one_letter_code
_entity_poly.pdbx_strand_id
1 'polypeptide(L)' 'MPVYKYKTCEEAEKALWNFQPDEAYFKQVAALWDFAEKLFPIRYPHGIFKYKSIEEANQDREAWERAYAKQRRSERKG' A
#
# COMPACT_ATOMS: atom_id res chain seq x y z
N MET A 1 -7.58 -15.10 -6.11
CA MET A 1 -6.46 -14.52 -6.87
C MET A 1 -5.98 -15.56 -7.88
N PRO A 2 -6.31 -15.40 -9.17
CA PRO A 2 -5.82 -16.30 -10.21
C PRO A 2 -4.29 -16.22 -10.27
N VAL A 3 -3.65 -17.37 -10.44
CA VAL A 3 -2.20 -17.45 -10.66
C VAL A 3 -1.96 -17.53 -12.16
N TYR A 4 -1.27 -16.54 -12.70
CA TYR A 4 -0.92 -16.47 -14.11
C TYR A 4 0.52 -16.94 -14.33
N LYS A 5 0.78 -17.64 -15.44
CA LYS A 5 2.13 -18.02 -15.88
C LYS A 5 2.53 -17.14 -17.06
N TYR A 6 3.57 -16.35 -16.88
CA TYR A 6 4.16 -15.51 -17.93
C TYR A 6 5.44 -16.18 -18.45
N LYS A 7 5.76 -15.96 -19.72
CA LYS A 7 6.97 -16.52 -20.35
C LYS A 7 8.20 -15.66 -20.12
N THR A 8 8.01 -14.35 -19.92
CA THR A 8 9.10 -13.40 -19.65
C THR A 8 8.74 -12.42 -18.54
N CYS A 9 9.75 -11.76 -17.98
CA CYS A 9 9.57 -10.71 -16.98
C CYS A 9 8.84 -9.49 -17.56
N GLU A 10 9.12 -9.10 -18.81
CA GLU A 10 8.46 -7.96 -19.45
C GLU A 10 6.95 -8.21 -19.64
N GLU A 11 6.55 -9.46 -19.92
CA GLU A 11 5.14 -9.84 -20.00
C GLU A 11 4.45 -9.69 -18.64
N ALA A 12 5.11 -10.13 -17.56
CA ALA A 12 4.60 -9.98 -16.21
C ALA A 12 4.50 -8.51 -15.78
N GLU A 13 5.48 -7.68 -16.14
CA GLU A 13 5.48 -6.25 -15.84
C GLU A 13 4.32 -5.52 -16.53
N LYS A 14 4.07 -5.82 -17.81
CA LYS A 14 2.93 -5.25 -18.55
C LYS A 14 1.59 -5.67 -17.95
N ALA A 15 1.48 -6.90 -17.46
CA ALA A 15 0.25 -7.42 -16.87
C ALA A 15 -0.13 -6.74 -15.54
N LEU A 16 0.79 -6.01 -14.89
CA LEU A 16 0.47 -5.20 -13.71
C LEU A 16 -0.42 -4.00 -14.04
N TRP A 17 -0.44 -3.54 -15.28
CA TRP A 17 -1.13 -2.33 -15.69
C TRP A 17 -2.38 -2.67 -16.50
N ASN A 18 -3.53 -2.12 -16.08
CA ASN A 18 -4.71 -2.07 -16.93
C ASN A 18 -4.71 -0.79 -17.76
N PHE A 19 -4.33 -0.90 -19.03
CA PHE A 19 -4.27 0.24 -19.96
C PHE A 19 -5.64 0.68 -20.49
N GLN A 20 -6.71 -0.07 -20.23
CA GLN A 20 -8.09 0.24 -20.63
C GLN A 20 -9.04 0.03 -19.44
N PRO A 21 -8.92 0.85 -18.39
CA PRO A 21 -9.76 0.71 -17.20
C PRO A 21 -11.21 1.11 -17.52
N ASP A 22 -12.15 0.27 -17.08
CA ASP A 22 -13.59 0.55 -17.13
C ASP A 22 -14.13 0.84 -15.72
N GLU A 23 -15.44 1.08 -15.61
CA GLU A 23 -16.07 1.35 -14.31
C GLU A 23 -15.93 0.17 -13.34
N ALA A 24 -15.99 -1.07 -13.85
CA ALA A 24 -15.86 -2.27 -13.03
C ALA A 24 -14.46 -2.40 -12.42
N TYR A 25 -13.42 -2.06 -13.17
CA TYR A 25 -12.05 -2.01 -12.69
C TYR A 25 -11.90 -1.06 -11.50
N PHE A 26 -12.41 0.17 -11.59
CA PHE A 26 -12.32 1.13 -10.50
C PHE A 26 -13.08 0.69 -9.24
N LYS A 27 -14.24 0.05 -9.40
CA LYS A 27 -14.97 -0.56 -8.27
C LYS A 27 -14.14 -1.64 -7.56
N GLN A 28 -13.43 -2.48 -8.32
CA GLN A 28 -12.55 -3.51 -7.76
C GLN A 28 -11.34 -2.90 -7.04
N VAL A 29 -10.73 -1.87 -7.62
CA VAL A 29 -9.60 -1.16 -6.99
C VAL A 29 -10.03 -0.51 -5.68
N ALA A 30 -11.19 0.14 -5.64
CA ALA A 30 -11.74 0.70 -4.39
C ALA A 30 -11.95 -0.39 -3.33
N ALA A 31 -12.60 -1.49 -3.68
CA ALA A 31 -12.82 -2.61 -2.77
C ALA A 31 -11.51 -3.24 -2.25
N LEU A 32 -10.47 -3.29 -3.08
CA LEU A 32 -9.14 -3.75 -2.67
C LEU A 32 -8.54 -2.85 -1.59
N TRP A 33 -8.58 -1.52 -1.78
CA TRP A 33 -8.02 -0.57 -0.83
C TRP A 33 -8.84 -0.50 0.47
N ASP A 34 -10.17 -0.57 0.40
CA ASP A 34 -11.04 -0.67 1.57
C ASP A 34 -10.72 -1.92 2.40
N PHE A 35 -10.40 -3.04 1.74
CA PHE A 35 -9.99 -4.27 2.42
C PHE A 35 -8.59 -4.16 3.02
N ALA A 36 -7.64 -3.57 2.29
CA ALA A 36 -6.28 -3.35 2.77
C ALA A 36 -6.27 -2.48 4.04
N GLU A 37 -7.08 -1.41 4.08
CA GLU A 37 -7.23 -0.55 5.26
C GLU A 37 -7.72 -1.32 6.49
N LYS A 38 -8.65 -2.27 6.30
CA LYS A 38 -9.15 -3.13 7.40
C LYS A 38 -8.07 -4.08 7.93
N LEU A 39 -7.22 -4.60 7.05
CA LEU A 39 -6.13 -5.50 7.44
C LEU A 39 -4.98 -4.75 8.13
N PHE A 40 -4.67 -3.55 7.66
CA PHE A 40 -3.56 -2.74 8.17
C PHE A 40 -3.99 -1.28 8.40
N PRO A 41 -4.65 -0.99 9.54
CA PRO A 41 -5.26 0.32 9.79
C PRO A 41 -4.26 1.40 10.23
N ILE A 42 -3.07 1.43 9.63
CA ILE A 42 -2.10 2.48 9.87
C ILE A 42 -2.60 3.81 9.31
N ARG A 43 -2.31 4.91 10.01
CA ARG A 43 -2.56 6.26 9.50
C ARG A 43 -1.25 6.97 9.29
N TYR A 44 -1.07 7.49 8.08
CA TYR A 44 0.05 8.36 7.73
C TYR A 44 -0.36 9.82 7.89
N PRO A 45 0.57 10.72 8.23
CA PRO A 45 0.27 12.13 8.36
C PRO A 45 -0.10 12.73 7.00
N HIS A 46 -1.10 13.62 6.99
CA HIS A 46 -1.53 14.31 5.77
C HIS A 46 -0.51 15.39 5.38
N GLY A 47 -0.20 15.49 4.09
CA GLY A 47 0.64 16.55 3.54
C GLY A 47 1.64 16.04 2.49
N ILE A 48 2.37 16.98 1.90
CA ILE A 48 3.50 16.70 1.01
C ILE A 48 4.77 16.89 1.81
N PHE A 49 5.56 15.83 1.92
CA PHE A 49 6.85 15.85 2.61
C PHE A 49 7.98 15.87 1.59
N LYS A 50 8.96 16.75 1.80
CA LYS A 50 10.13 16.87 0.95
C LYS A 50 11.30 16.13 1.58
N TYR A 51 11.87 15.20 0.84
CA TYR A 51 13.06 14.44 1.22
C TYR A 51 14.20 14.67 0.23
N LYS A 52 15.43 14.51 0.69
CA LYS A 52 16.65 14.62 -0.13
C LYS A 52 16.95 13.31 -0.85
N SER A 53 16.48 12.18 -0.32
CA SER A 53 16.64 10.87 -0.93
C SER A 53 15.48 9.93 -0.59
N ILE A 54 15.42 8.79 -1.30
CA ILE A 54 14.40 7.76 -1.07
C ILE A 54 14.63 7.09 0.30
N GLU A 55 15.89 6.95 0.71
CA GLU A 55 16.26 6.36 2.00
C GLU A 55 15.72 7.20 3.17
N GLU A 56 15.81 8.53 3.07
CA GLU A 56 15.24 9.45 4.07
C GLU A 56 13.70 9.30 4.15
N ALA A 57 13.02 9.23 3.01
CA ALA A 57 11.58 9.00 2.95
C ALA A 57 11.18 7.65 3.57
N ASN A 58 11.96 6.59 3.32
CA ASN A 58 11.72 5.26 3.88
C ASN A 58 11.90 5.24 5.40
N GLN A 59 12.94 5.92 5.92
CA GLN A 59 13.19 6.02 7.36
C GLN A 59 12.04 6.71 8.09
N ASP A 60 11.48 7.78 7.50
CA ASP A 60 10.34 8.51 8.07
C ASP A 60 9.07 7.64 8.07
N ARG A 61 8.80 6.94 6.96
CA ARG A 61 7.70 5.96 6.88
C ARG A 61 7.82 4.88 7.97
N GLU A 62 8.99 4.29 8.14
CA GLU A 62 9.22 3.27 9.17
C GLU A 62 9.04 3.84 10.59
N ALA A 63 9.40 5.11 10.81
CA ALA A 63 9.20 5.77 12.09
C ALA A 63 7.71 5.88 12.43
N TRP A 64 6.87 6.26 11.47
CA TRP A 64 5.41 6.29 11.62
C TRP A 64 4.83 4.90 11.89
N GLU A 65 5.28 3.88 11.16
CA GLU A 65 4.87 2.49 11.37
C GLU A 65 5.23 1.98 12.77
N ARG A 66 6.45 2.26 13.24
CA ARG A 66 6.88 1.90 14.60
C ARG A 66 6.08 2.63 15.68
N ALA A 67 5.77 3.91 15.48
CA ALA A 67 4.96 4.70 16.41
C ALA A 67 3.54 4.13 16.52
N TYR A 68 2.90 3.86 15.37
CA TYR A 68 1.58 3.25 15.31
C TYR A 68 1.54 1.88 15.98
N ALA A 69 2.53 1.02 15.73
CA ALA A 69 2.62 -0.30 16.36
C ALA A 69 2.75 -0.22 17.88
N LYS A 70 3.48 0.77 18.41
CA LYS A 70 3.60 1.01 19.87
C LYS A 70 2.25 1.41 20.47
N GLN A 71 1.54 2.35 19.85
CA GLN A 71 0.21 2.79 20.29
C GLN A 71 -0.79 1.62 20.32
N ARG A 72 -0.86 0.82 19.25
CA ARG A 72 -1.76 -0.35 19.19
C ARG A 72 -1.44 -1.40 20.25
N ARG A 73 -0.17 -1.57 20.62
CA ARG A 73 0.24 -2.49 21.70
C ARG A 73 -0.18 -1.97 23.07
N SER A 74 -0.15 -0.66 23.33
CA SER A 74 -0.62 -0.11 24.60
C SER A 74 -2.14 -0.20 24.73
N GLU A 75 -2.89 0.08 23.66
CA GLU A 75 -4.37 -0.03 23.65
C GLU A 75 -4.87 -1.46 23.91
N ARG A 76 -4.09 -2.49 23.58
CA ARG A 76 -4.43 -3.90 23.85
C ARG A 76 -4.12 -4.36 25.27
N LYS A 77 -3.33 -3.59 26.03
CA LYS A 77 -2.87 -3.94 27.38
C LYS A 77 -3.65 -3.24 28.50
N GLY A 78 -4.37 -2.16 28.19
CA GLY A 78 -5.33 -1.52 29.09
C GLY A 78 -6.72 -2.11 28.89
#